data_AF-A0A1I4DW21-F1
#
_entry.id   AF-A0A1I4DW21-F1
#
_cell.length_a   1.000
_cell.length_b   1.000
_cell.length_c   1.000
_cell.angle_alpha   90.00
_cell.angle_beta   90.00
_cell.angle_gamma   90.00
#
_symmetry.space_group_name_H-M   'P 1'
#
loop_
_entity.id
_entity.type
_entity.pdbx_description
1 polymer ?
#
loop_
_entity_poly.entity_id
_entity_poly.type
_entity_poly.pdbx_seq_one_letter_code
_entity_poly.pdbx_strand_id
1 'polypeptide(L)'
;MPEGGKNLSALSEAMAGKSIALVGNASSFVETPKTLERHQFVIRMNKGAHIASEKGNLRTDCLLISAFRGKKYLEAAPHVVWMTPKKRDELSVKEIAAMYFYPVPAWEELFAEIGDRPSTGCMGIDLISRRLRGGELWLYGFDFWQSPTTYTGVIRPGPHSPDAEERFARSRVPSSQIVGLDTSSR
;
A
#
# COMPACT_ATOMS: atom_id res chain seq x y z
N MET A 1 3.50 5.23 -18.64
CA MET A 1 2.85 6.03 -17.57
C MET A 1 1.81 6.91 -18.24
N PRO A 2 0.60 7.08 -17.70
CA PRO A 2 -0.35 8.03 -18.28
C PRO A 2 0.27 9.43 -18.27
N GLU A 3 0.25 10.10 -19.41
CA GLU A 3 0.71 11.48 -19.51
C GLU A 3 -0.17 12.40 -18.65
N GLY A 4 0.43 13.38 -17.96
CA GLY A 4 -0.27 14.31 -17.09
C GLY A 4 -0.50 13.85 -15.65
N GLY A 5 -0.02 12.67 -15.25
CA GLY A 5 -0.03 12.22 -13.85
C GLY A 5 0.96 13.00 -12.96
N LYS A 6 0.74 12.97 -11.64
CA LYS A 6 1.66 13.59 -10.67
C LYS A 6 3.03 12.91 -10.68
N ASN A 7 4.09 13.69 -10.43
CA ASN A 7 5.47 13.19 -10.36
C ASN A 7 5.76 12.50 -9.02
N LEU A 8 6.22 11.25 -9.05
CA LEU A 8 6.59 10.47 -7.86
C LEU A 8 7.70 11.10 -7.01
N SER A 9 8.50 12.04 -7.54
CA SER A 9 9.48 12.78 -6.74
C SER A 9 8.83 13.53 -5.58
N ALA A 10 7.67 14.16 -5.80
CA ALA A 10 6.94 14.89 -4.77
C ALA A 10 6.44 13.94 -3.65
N LEU A 11 6.04 12.71 -3.99
CA LEU A 11 5.72 11.70 -2.98
C LEU A 11 6.97 11.24 -2.22
N SER A 12 8.10 11.12 -2.91
CA SER A 12 9.38 10.75 -2.30
C SER A 12 9.85 11.82 -1.30
N GLU A 13 9.69 13.09 -1.63
CA GLU A 13 9.96 14.23 -0.74
C GLU A 13 9.02 14.23 0.47
N ALA A 14 7.73 13.96 0.26
CA ALA A 14 6.76 13.87 1.35
C ALA A 14 7.08 12.73 2.34
N MET A 15 7.77 11.68 1.90
CA MET A 15 8.18 10.52 2.72
C MET A 15 9.60 10.64 3.30
N ALA A 16 10.44 11.54 2.79
CA ALA A 16 11.87 11.58 3.11
C ALA A 16 12.14 11.73 4.61
N GLY A 17 13.02 10.89 5.16
CA GLY A 17 13.41 10.89 6.57
C GLY A 17 12.33 10.50 7.58
N LYS A 18 11.13 10.12 7.14
CA LYS A 18 9.99 9.84 8.02
C LYS A 18 9.93 8.37 8.43
N SER A 19 9.35 8.13 9.60
CA SER A 19 8.82 6.81 9.96
C SER A 19 7.47 6.61 9.28
N ILE A 20 7.37 5.60 8.42
CA ILE A 20 6.22 5.32 7.57
C ILE A 20 5.49 4.08 8.08
N ALA A 21 4.17 4.18 8.26
CA ALA A 21 3.30 3.02 8.44
C ALA A 21 2.61 2.68 7.13
N LEU A 22 2.86 1.48 6.60
CA LEU A 22 2.03 0.90 5.55
C LEU A 22 1.04 -0.07 6.19
N VAL A 23 -0.25 0.22 6.03
CA VAL A 23 -1.34 -0.51 6.67
C VAL A 23 -2.09 -1.34 5.62
N GLY A 24 -1.91 -2.66 5.70
CA GLY A 24 -2.66 -3.67 4.98
C GLY A 24 -4.09 -3.81 5.50
N ASN A 25 -4.86 -4.71 4.89
CA ASN A 25 -6.29 -4.84 5.16
C ASN A 25 -6.68 -6.12 5.91
N ALA A 26 -5.71 -6.90 6.40
CA ALA A 26 -5.98 -8.12 7.16
C ALA A 26 -6.86 -7.83 8.38
N SER A 27 -7.90 -8.63 8.60
CA SER A 27 -8.81 -8.47 9.75
C SER A 27 -8.21 -8.96 11.06
N SER A 28 -7.12 -9.74 11.00
CA SER A 28 -6.29 -10.13 12.14
C SER A 28 -5.64 -8.93 12.84
N PHE A 29 -5.45 -7.81 12.13
CA PHE A 29 -4.86 -6.60 12.70
C PHE A 29 -5.95 -5.63 13.19
N VAL A 30 -5.93 -5.38 14.50
CA VAL A 30 -6.79 -4.37 15.14
C VAL A 30 -5.98 -3.12 15.39
N GLU A 31 -6.23 -2.10 14.57
CA GLU A 31 -5.61 -0.80 14.72
C GLU A 31 -6.18 -0.04 15.93
N THR A 32 -5.30 0.56 16.72
CA THR A 32 -5.66 1.50 17.78
C THR A 32 -5.08 2.88 17.45
N PRO A 33 -5.62 3.99 18.00
CA PRO A 33 -5.04 5.32 17.81
C PRO A 33 -3.53 5.36 18.11
N LYS A 34 -3.11 4.71 19.20
CA LYS A 34 -1.71 4.59 19.62
C LYS A 34 -0.82 3.84 18.64
N THR A 35 -1.38 2.95 17.83
CA THR A 35 -0.60 2.12 16.89
C THR A 35 0.11 2.98 15.85
N LEU A 36 -0.54 4.05 15.39
CA LEU A 36 -0.02 4.90 14.33
C LEU A 36 0.57 6.24 14.80
N GLU A 37 0.38 6.61 16.07
CA GLU A 37 0.88 7.86 16.66
C GLU A 37 2.38 8.08 16.47
N ARG A 38 3.18 7.00 16.54
CA ARG A 38 4.64 7.08 16.37
C ARG A 38 5.10 7.36 14.93
N HIS A 39 4.22 7.19 13.96
CA HIS A 39 4.56 7.32 12.55
C HIS A 39 4.29 8.74 12.06
N GLN A 40 5.15 9.21 11.17
CA GLN A 40 5.08 10.54 10.58
C GLN A 40 4.38 10.54 9.23
N PHE A 41 4.17 9.37 8.63
CA PHE A 41 3.44 9.21 7.38
C PHE A 41 2.67 7.88 7.36
N VAL A 42 1.35 7.94 7.17
CA VAL A 42 0.46 6.78 7.17
C VAL A 42 -0.04 6.50 5.76
N ILE A 43 0.25 5.31 5.27
CA ILE A 43 -0.15 4.82 3.95
C ILE A 43 -1.17 3.70 4.12
N ARG A 44 -2.33 3.85 3.50
CA ARG A 44 -3.39 2.83 3.47
C ARG A 44 -3.62 2.35 2.05
N MET A 45 -4.38 1.27 1.90
CA MET A 45 -4.66 0.72 0.57
C MET A 45 -6.13 0.39 0.33
N ASN A 46 -6.59 0.61 -0.90
CA ASN A 46 -7.91 0.27 -1.41
C ASN A 46 -9.03 0.86 -0.53
N LYS A 47 -9.94 0.03 -0.02
CA LYS A 47 -11.04 0.49 0.86
C LYS A 47 -10.60 0.69 2.32
N GLY A 48 -9.37 0.34 2.69
CA GLY A 48 -8.88 0.42 4.06
C GLY A 48 -8.94 1.82 4.67
N ALA A 49 -8.72 2.87 3.86
CA ALA A 49 -8.85 4.26 4.33
C ALA A 49 -10.29 4.63 4.72
N HIS A 50 -11.29 4.13 3.99
CA HIS A 50 -12.69 4.39 4.31
C HIS A 50 -13.12 3.64 5.58
N ILE A 51 -12.74 2.37 5.70
CA ILE A 51 -13.00 1.58 6.91
C ILE A 51 -12.34 2.21 8.14
N ALA A 52 -11.12 2.72 8.02
CA ALA A 52 -10.45 3.43 9.11
C ALA A 52 -11.22 4.70 9.52
N SER A 53 -11.65 5.49 8.54
CA SER A 53 -12.44 6.70 8.77
C SER A 53 -13.78 6.41 9.46
N GLU A 54 -14.50 5.37 9.02
CA GLU A 54 -15.75 4.90 9.66
C GLU A 54 -15.54 4.46 11.12
N LYS A 55 -14.33 3.98 11.46
CA LYS A 55 -13.93 3.60 12.83
C LYS A 55 -13.36 4.76 13.64
N GLY A 56 -13.45 6.00 13.13
CA GLY A 56 -12.96 7.20 13.82
C GLY A 56 -11.46 7.47 13.66
N ASN A 57 -10.77 6.72 12.81
CA ASN A 57 -9.36 6.95 12.50
C ASN A 57 -9.21 7.70 11.17
N LEU A 58 -8.90 8.98 11.28
CA LEU A 58 -8.90 9.88 10.12
C LEU A 58 -7.56 9.96 9.40
N ARG A 59 -6.48 9.42 9.97
CA ARG A 59 -5.15 9.67 9.40
C ARG A 59 -4.86 8.74 8.23
N THR A 60 -4.81 9.34 7.05
CA THR A 60 -4.31 8.74 5.82
C THR A 60 -3.56 9.82 5.04
N ASP A 61 -2.23 9.75 5.06
CA ASP A 61 -1.38 10.69 4.34
C ASP A 61 -1.25 10.28 2.85
N CYS A 62 -1.24 8.97 2.59
CA CYS A 62 -1.27 8.42 1.24
C CYS A 62 -2.22 7.23 1.11
N LEU A 63 -2.92 7.15 -0.01
CA LEU A 63 -3.80 6.04 -0.36
C LEU A 63 -3.32 5.35 -1.64
N LEU A 64 -3.03 4.05 -1.54
CA LEU A 64 -2.68 3.19 -2.67
C LEU A 64 -3.95 2.50 -3.19
N ILE A 65 -4.30 2.65 -4.47
CA ILE A 65 -5.50 2.04 -5.04
C ILE A 65 -5.19 1.18 -6.26
N SER A 66 -5.96 0.10 -6.42
CA SER A 66 -5.97 -0.70 -7.65
C SER A 66 -7.40 -0.85 -8.17
N ALA A 67 -7.69 -0.23 -9.31
CA ALA A 67 -9.00 -0.29 -9.98
C ALA A 67 -10.19 0.30 -9.19
N PHE A 68 -9.94 1.04 -8.11
CA PHE A 68 -10.95 1.81 -7.39
C PHE A 68 -11.00 3.24 -7.94
N ARG A 69 -12.20 3.76 -8.20
CA ARG A 69 -12.41 5.04 -8.91
C ARG A 69 -13.46 5.90 -8.23
N GLY A 70 -13.45 7.18 -8.58
CA GLY A 70 -14.43 8.17 -8.14
C GLY A 70 -13.91 9.08 -7.03
N LYS A 71 -14.64 10.18 -6.86
CA LYS A 71 -14.30 11.31 -5.98
C LYS A 71 -13.87 10.87 -4.58
N LYS A 72 -14.58 9.92 -3.97
CA LYS A 72 -14.29 9.42 -2.62
C LYS A 72 -12.85 8.91 -2.44
N TYR A 73 -12.25 8.26 -3.44
CA TYR A 73 -10.88 7.76 -3.32
C TYR A 73 -9.85 8.86 -3.56
N LEU A 74 -10.15 9.80 -4.47
CA LEU A 74 -9.28 10.95 -4.74
C LEU A 74 -9.20 11.91 -3.55
N GLU A 75 -10.26 12.00 -2.76
CA GLU A 75 -10.36 12.88 -1.58
C GLU A 75 -10.02 12.18 -0.27
N ALA A 76 -9.78 10.87 -0.28
CA ALA A 76 -9.48 10.10 0.93
C ALA A 76 -8.08 10.39 1.52
N ALA A 77 -7.17 10.96 0.74
CA ALA A 77 -5.82 11.32 1.16
C ALA A 77 -5.23 12.42 0.28
N PRO A 78 -4.29 13.25 0.80
CA PRO A 78 -3.57 14.23 -0.01
C PRO A 78 -2.77 13.61 -1.17
N HIS A 79 -2.24 12.39 -0.96
CA HIS A 79 -1.51 11.65 -1.96
C HIS A 79 -2.26 10.37 -2.34
N VAL A 80 -2.62 10.22 -3.62
CA VAL A 80 -3.29 9.01 -4.12
C VAL A 80 -2.47 8.39 -5.22
N VAL A 81 -2.14 7.11 -5.09
CA VAL A 81 -1.30 6.38 -6.04
C VAL A 81 -2.11 5.26 -6.69
N TRP A 82 -2.18 5.29 -8.02
CA TRP A 82 -2.72 4.20 -8.81
C TRP A 82 -1.66 3.13 -9.03
N MET A 83 -1.85 1.96 -8.43
CA MET A 83 -0.83 0.90 -8.38
C MET A 83 -0.86 0.01 -9.63
N THR A 84 -2.02 -0.56 -9.97
CA THR A 84 -2.12 -1.54 -11.08
C THR A 84 -1.86 -0.90 -12.46
N PRO A 85 -1.16 -1.57 -13.40
CA PRO A 85 -1.10 -1.15 -14.81
C PRO A 85 -2.47 -1.17 -15.50
N LYS A 86 -3.36 -2.07 -15.07
CA LYS A 86 -4.71 -2.25 -15.65
C LYS A 86 -5.59 -1.01 -15.48
N LYS A 87 -6.51 -0.80 -16.42
CA LYS A 87 -7.56 0.22 -16.41
C LYS A 87 -7.08 1.66 -16.34
N ARG A 88 -5.80 1.92 -16.63
CA ARG A 88 -5.26 3.29 -16.69
C ARG A 88 -5.80 4.06 -17.89
N ASP A 89 -6.11 3.33 -18.96
CA ASP A 89 -6.79 3.77 -20.18
C ASP A 89 -8.25 4.17 -19.96
N GLU A 90 -8.90 3.64 -18.91
CA GLU A 90 -10.28 4.01 -18.56
C GLU A 90 -10.38 5.32 -17.76
N LEU A 91 -9.25 5.89 -17.32
CA LEU A 91 -9.21 7.08 -16.45
C LEU A 91 -9.43 8.36 -17.25
N SER A 92 -10.23 9.27 -16.67
CA SER A 92 -10.37 10.63 -17.20
C SER A 92 -9.09 11.44 -16.98
N VAL A 93 -8.89 12.48 -17.79
CA VAL A 93 -7.77 13.45 -17.63
C VAL A 93 -7.74 14.02 -16.20
N LYS A 94 -8.91 14.32 -15.62
CA LYS A 94 -9.03 14.83 -14.25
C LYS A 94 -8.56 13.80 -13.20
N GLU A 95 -8.93 12.52 -13.37
CA GLU A 95 -8.45 11.45 -12.49
C GLU A 95 -6.94 11.27 -12.60
N ILE A 96 -6.40 11.29 -13.83
CA ILE A 96 -4.96 11.16 -14.08
C ILE A 96 -4.18 12.28 -13.39
N ALA A 97 -4.59 13.54 -13.57
CA ALA A 97 -3.93 14.70 -12.97
C ALA A 97 -3.99 14.70 -11.41
N ALA A 98 -4.98 14.01 -10.82
CA ALA A 98 -5.14 13.94 -9.38
C ALA A 98 -4.21 12.92 -8.69
N MET A 99 -3.61 11.99 -9.44
CA MET A 99 -2.94 10.81 -8.88
C MET A 99 -1.47 10.69 -9.31
N TYR A 100 -0.69 10.00 -8.48
CA TYR A 100 0.57 9.38 -8.90
C TYR A 100 0.28 8.01 -9.50
N PHE A 101 1.26 7.45 -10.22
CA PHE A 101 1.14 6.12 -10.80
C PHE A 101 2.38 5.30 -10.47
N TYR A 102 2.17 4.06 -10.05
CA TYR A 102 3.27 3.12 -9.90
C TYR A 102 3.90 2.82 -11.28
N PRO A 103 5.22 2.89 -11.47
CA PRO A 103 5.82 2.74 -12.79
C PRO A 103 5.58 1.34 -13.37
N VAL A 104 5.26 1.27 -14.65
CA VAL A 104 5.09 -0.03 -15.35
C VAL A 104 6.38 -0.85 -15.33
N PRO A 105 7.58 -0.27 -15.60
CA PRO A 105 8.82 -1.03 -15.49
C PRO A 105 9.05 -1.60 -14.08
N ALA A 106 8.75 -0.83 -13.02
CA ALA A 106 8.86 -1.32 -11.65
C ALA A 106 7.90 -2.48 -11.37
N TRP A 107 6.68 -2.43 -11.95
CA TRP A 107 5.73 -3.53 -11.87
C TRP A 107 6.23 -4.79 -12.58
N GLU A 108 6.84 -4.65 -13.76
CA GLU A 108 7.39 -5.77 -14.54
C GLU A 108 8.59 -6.40 -13.82
N GLU A 109 9.48 -5.58 -13.26
CA GLU A 109 10.60 -6.03 -12.43
C GLU A 109 10.10 -6.78 -11.19
N LEU A 110 9.12 -6.23 -10.47
CA LEU A 110 8.55 -6.87 -9.29
C LEU A 110 7.85 -8.18 -9.64
N PHE A 111 7.09 -8.21 -10.75
CA PHE A 111 6.46 -9.42 -11.26
C PHE A 111 7.50 -10.52 -11.53
N ALA A 112 8.60 -10.17 -12.19
CA ALA A 112 9.70 -11.11 -12.46
C ALA A 112 10.40 -11.56 -11.17
N GLU A 113 10.59 -10.66 -10.20
CA GLU A 113 11.24 -10.98 -8.92
C GLU A 113 10.42 -11.96 -8.08
N ILE A 114 9.10 -11.75 -7.96
CA ILE A 114 8.26 -12.61 -7.11
C ILE A 114 7.69 -13.82 -7.85
N GLY A 115 7.73 -13.83 -9.19
CA GLY A 115 7.23 -14.93 -10.04
C GLY A 115 5.70 -14.96 -10.23
N ASP A 116 4.99 -14.00 -9.65
CA ASP A 116 3.53 -13.93 -9.59
C ASP A 116 3.04 -12.49 -9.73
N ARG A 117 1.73 -12.31 -9.95
CA ARG A 117 1.16 -10.95 -10.00
C ARG A 117 1.25 -10.30 -8.62
N PRO A 118 1.90 -9.13 -8.45
CA PRO A 118 1.97 -8.48 -7.14
C PRO A 118 0.63 -7.85 -6.75
N SER A 119 0.27 -7.98 -5.47
CA SER A 119 -0.87 -7.29 -4.87
C SER A 119 -0.61 -5.80 -4.65
N THR A 120 -1.65 -5.04 -4.28
CA THR A 120 -1.50 -3.64 -3.86
C THR A 120 -0.55 -3.49 -2.67
N GLY A 121 -0.55 -4.46 -1.75
CA GLY A 121 0.34 -4.46 -0.60
C GLY A 121 1.80 -4.66 -1.01
N CYS A 122 2.07 -5.68 -1.83
CA CYS A 122 3.41 -5.96 -2.35
C CYS A 122 3.96 -4.79 -3.20
N MET A 123 3.16 -4.24 -4.12
CA MET A 123 3.55 -3.04 -4.88
C MET A 123 3.77 -1.82 -3.96
N GLY A 124 3.05 -1.72 -2.84
CA GLY A 124 3.23 -0.66 -1.85
C GLY A 124 4.57 -0.76 -1.14
N ILE A 125 4.96 -1.97 -0.71
CA ILE A 125 6.27 -2.25 -0.13
C ILE A 125 7.36 -1.88 -1.13
N ASP A 126 7.27 -2.37 -2.37
CA ASP A 126 8.24 -2.07 -3.42
C ASP A 126 8.38 -0.56 -3.71
N LEU A 127 7.24 0.13 -3.90
CA LEU A 127 7.23 1.57 -4.17
C LEU A 127 7.95 2.34 -3.06
N ILE A 128 7.66 2.03 -1.79
CA ILE A 128 8.27 2.72 -0.66
C ILE A 128 9.76 2.36 -0.60
N SER A 129 10.14 1.07 -0.67
CA SER A 129 11.54 0.64 -0.62
C SER A 129 12.40 1.31 -1.69
N ARG A 130 11.88 1.51 -2.91
CA ARG A 130 12.59 2.20 -4.01
C ARG A 130 12.72 3.71 -3.84
N ARG A 131 11.85 4.32 -3.03
CA ARG A 131 11.72 5.79 -2.92
C ARG A 131 12.08 6.32 -1.54
N LEU A 132 12.22 5.45 -0.55
CA LEU A 132 12.59 5.80 0.81
C LEU A 132 13.98 6.45 0.80
N ARG A 133 14.06 7.67 1.31
CA ARG A 133 15.29 8.45 1.43
C ARG A 133 15.53 8.71 2.91
N GLY A 134 16.15 7.73 3.58
CA GLY A 134 16.22 7.66 5.04
C GLY A 134 14.86 7.40 5.69
N GLY A 135 14.85 7.26 7.02
CA GLY A 135 13.65 6.88 7.77
C GLY A 135 13.44 5.35 7.81
N GLU A 136 12.21 4.93 8.10
CA GLU A 136 11.88 3.52 8.33
C GLU A 136 10.50 3.18 7.75
N LEU A 137 10.31 1.93 7.33
CA LEU A 137 9.04 1.39 6.88
C LEU A 137 8.55 0.34 7.87
N TRP A 138 7.35 0.54 8.40
CA TRP A 138 6.65 -0.40 9.27
C TRP A 138 5.43 -0.97 8.56
N LEU A 139 5.27 -2.29 8.65
CA LEU A 139 4.14 -3.01 8.06
C LEU A 139 3.15 -3.41 9.14
N TYR A 140 1.88 -3.11 8.91
CA TYR A 140 0.76 -3.46 9.79
C TYR A 140 -0.34 -4.16 9.00
N GLY A 141 -0.94 -5.22 9.54
CA GLY A 141 -2.04 -5.90 8.85
C GLY A 141 -1.61 -6.58 7.54
N PHE A 142 -0.37 -7.07 7.50
CA PHE A 142 0.17 -7.94 6.46
C PHE A 142 0.30 -9.35 7.03
N ASP A 143 -0.71 -10.19 6.83
CA ASP A 143 -0.70 -11.59 7.24
C ASP A 143 -0.76 -12.55 6.04
N PHE A 144 -0.57 -12.01 4.83
CA PHE A 144 -0.55 -12.76 3.58
C PHE A 144 -1.73 -13.72 3.45
N TRP A 145 -2.96 -13.18 3.57
CA TRP A 145 -4.21 -13.93 3.40
C TRP A 145 -4.46 -15.02 4.45
N GLN A 146 -3.77 -15.00 5.59
CA GLN A 146 -4.13 -15.84 6.73
C GLN A 146 -5.44 -15.41 7.39
N SER A 147 -5.85 -14.15 7.20
CA SER A 147 -7.18 -13.67 7.62
C SER A 147 -7.94 -12.96 6.49
N PRO A 148 -9.28 -12.85 6.61
CA PRO A 148 -10.08 -12.07 5.68
C PRO A 148 -9.67 -10.60 5.60
N THR A 149 -10.01 -9.94 4.50
CA THR A 149 -9.89 -8.48 4.45
C THR A 149 -11.03 -7.78 5.19
N THR A 150 -10.72 -6.69 5.89
CA THR A 150 -11.65 -5.91 6.73
C THR A 150 -12.90 -5.37 6.03
N TYR A 151 -12.90 -5.24 4.71
CA TYR A 151 -14.02 -4.67 3.95
C TYR A 151 -14.83 -5.65 3.11
N THR A 152 -14.38 -6.91 2.94
CA THR A 152 -15.21 -7.96 2.29
C THR A 152 -15.46 -9.16 3.17
N GLY A 153 -14.70 -9.34 4.26
CA GLY A 153 -14.84 -10.51 5.13
C GLY A 153 -14.48 -11.84 4.45
N VAL A 154 -13.75 -11.81 3.33
CA VAL A 154 -13.32 -13.03 2.63
C VAL A 154 -11.80 -13.09 2.46
N ILE A 155 -11.27 -14.32 2.48
CA ILE A 155 -9.91 -14.65 2.06
C ILE A 155 -9.96 -14.93 0.55
N ARG A 156 -9.35 -14.06 -0.25
CA ARG A 156 -9.30 -14.22 -1.71
C ARG A 156 -7.99 -13.64 -2.26
N PRO A 157 -6.92 -14.45 -2.37
CA PRO A 157 -5.66 -14.01 -2.98
C PRO A 157 -5.81 -13.78 -4.49
N GLY A 158 -6.75 -14.45 -5.15
CA GLY A 158 -6.92 -14.31 -6.59
C GLY A 158 -5.64 -14.76 -7.31
N PRO A 159 -5.03 -13.93 -8.18
CA PRO A 159 -3.80 -14.28 -8.92
C PRO A 159 -2.51 -14.01 -8.13
N HIS A 160 -2.61 -13.67 -6.85
CA HIS A 160 -1.47 -13.32 -6.00
C HIS A 160 -0.95 -14.56 -5.27
N SER A 161 0.35 -14.57 -4.96
CA SER A 161 1.01 -15.65 -4.22
C SER A 161 1.36 -15.18 -2.81
N PRO A 162 0.59 -15.59 -1.78
CA PRO A 162 0.86 -15.22 -0.39
C PRO A 162 2.30 -15.48 0.05
N ASP A 163 2.84 -16.65 -0.25
CA ASP A 163 4.18 -17.05 0.16
C ASP A 163 5.27 -16.23 -0.52
N ALA A 164 5.09 -15.89 -1.81
CA ALA A 164 6.05 -15.06 -2.53
C ALA A 164 6.04 -13.62 -2.00
N GLU A 165 4.86 -13.07 -1.72
CA GLU A 165 4.72 -11.74 -1.15
C GLU A 165 5.25 -11.66 0.29
N GLU A 166 5.10 -12.73 1.10
CA GLU A 166 5.71 -12.80 2.43
C GLU A 166 7.23 -12.76 2.36
N ARG A 167 7.83 -13.59 1.50
CA ARG A 167 9.29 -13.61 1.31
C ARG A 167 9.80 -12.24 0.83
N PHE A 168 9.07 -11.61 -0.10
CA PHE A 168 9.41 -10.27 -0.56
C PHE A 168 9.31 -9.23 0.56
N ALA A 169 8.23 -9.23 1.36
CA ALA A 169 8.08 -8.30 2.47
C ALA A 169 9.24 -8.42 3.47
N ARG A 170 9.61 -9.65 3.83
CA ARG A 170 10.72 -9.94 4.77
C ARG A 170 12.10 -9.62 4.20
N SER A 171 12.27 -9.62 2.87
CA SER A 171 13.52 -9.19 2.23
C SER A 171 13.68 -7.66 2.15
N ARG A 172 12.57 -6.92 2.31
CA ARG A 172 12.53 -5.45 2.20
C ARG A 172 12.37 -4.73 3.54
N VAL A 173 11.77 -5.39 4.53
CA VAL A 173 11.46 -4.81 5.83
C VAL A 173 11.98 -5.72 6.95
N PRO A 174 12.76 -5.19 7.92
CA PRO A 174 13.20 -5.96 9.07
C PRO A 174 12.03 -6.62 9.81
N SER A 175 12.18 -7.86 10.27
CA SER A 175 11.11 -8.57 11.00
C SER A 175 10.60 -7.80 12.23
N SER A 176 11.46 -7.02 12.89
CA SER A 176 11.07 -6.14 14.02
C SER A 176 10.12 -5.00 13.62
N GLN A 177 10.05 -4.68 12.33
CA GLN A 177 9.20 -3.63 11.75
C GLN A 177 7.94 -4.20 11.07
N ILE A 178 7.73 -5.52 11.11
CA ILE A 178 6.51 -6.17 10.61
C ILE A 178 5.65 -6.58 11.81
N VAL A 179 4.53 -5.90 11.99
CA VAL A 179 3.66 -6.06 13.16
C VAL A 179 2.49 -6.98 12.84
N GLY A 180 2.27 -7.98 13.69
CA GLY A 180 1.14 -8.90 13.59
C GLY A 180 1.44 -10.20 12.83
N LEU A 181 2.67 -10.38 12.35
CA LEU A 181 3.19 -11.70 11.99
C LEU A 181 3.91 -12.26 13.20
N ASP A 182 3.56 -13.47 13.63
CA ASP A 182 4.33 -14.16 14.65
C ASP A 182 5.77 -14.31 14.13
N THR A 183 6.72 -13.68 14.82
CA THR A 183 8.16 -13.77 14.48
C THR A 183 8.75 -15.09 14.98
N SER A 184 7.93 -15.94 15.59
CA SER A 184 8.31 -17.16 16.30
C SER A 184 8.06 -18.42 15.48
N SER A 185 8.53 -18.51 14.23
CA SER A 185 8.83 -19.80 13.56
C SER A 185 9.25 -19.60 12.10
N ARG A 186 10.56 -19.73 11.85
CA ARG A 186 11.14 -20.47 10.73
C ARG A 186 12.64 -20.63 10.97
#